data_AF-A0A430R8H3-F1
#
_entry.id   AF-A0A430R8H3-F1
#
_cell.length_a   1.000
_cell.length_b   1.000
_cell.length_c   1.000
_cell.angle_alpha   90.00
_cell.angle_beta   90.00
_cell.angle_gamma   90.00
#
_symmetry.space_group_name_H-M   'P 1'
#
loop_
_entity.id
_entity.type
_entity.pdbx_description
1 polymer ?
#
loop_
_entity_poly.entity_id
_entity_poly.type
_entity_poly.pdbx_seq_one_letter_code
_entity_poly.pdbx_strand_id
1 'polypeptide(L)'
;MSGPRAFFPKPPLSTWGPGVGLGLGGLLGAWGLFHPWVLLLAPLLLPFLRLPFALGLVFVLLRGLLFPVPEPPYGTRLEGVFTLHQGTILWQGHRLWVQHYPGLEDGRYRLRGYLAPPQGKRNPGGFDQRTWLLSRGIRGVFHVEQAEALAPLPDPRAPWRERLTAGLSPQVGEVVEGLVLGDKRGLEDAYPLFQKAGLAHLLAVSGQNVGYLAATLALLPLGRWRYLLALLLLPAYLWLAGPSPSLLRASLMAGLSLLGLFLGLGAAGVFQALGLALFLQLLLRPEALLGLGFQLSYLAVLGLALVLPALALPSGARGWLLGGLAASLAAQLPLI
;
A
#
# COMPACT_ATOMS: atom_id res chain seq x y z
N MET A 1 -34.44 -25.99 18.70
CA MET A 1 -33.86 -26.93 17.72
C MET A 1 -33.90 -26.26 16.36
N SER A 2 -32.78 -25.68 15.92
CA SER A 2 -32.66 -25.11 14.58
C SER A 2 -31.22 -25.27 14.09
N GLY A 3 -30.99 -26.34 13.34
CA GLY A 3 -29.79 -26.55 12.54
C GLY A 3 -30.11 -27.51 11.40
N PRO A 4 -29.32 -27.56 10.31
CA PRO A 4 -28.18 -26.72 9.96
C PRO A 4 -28.55 -25.71 8.86
N ARG A 5 -28.09 -24.45 8.96
CA ARG A 5 -28.12 -23.55 7.79
C ARG A 5 -27.08 -24.04 6.79
N ALA A 6 -27.55 -24.32 5.59
CA ALA A 6 -26.83 -24.97 4.51
C ALA A 6 -25.50 -24.28 4.16
N PHE A 7 -24.54 -25.15 3.82
CA PHE A 7 -23.29 -24.87 3.12
C PHE A 7 -23.58 -24.03 1.87
N PHE A 8 -23.07 -22.79 1.81
CA PHE A 8 -23.03 -21.83 0.70
C PHE A 8 -24.12 -21.90 -0.39
N PRO A 9 -24.69 -20.72 -0.69
CA PRO A 9 -24.41 -20.15 -2.00
C PRO A 9 -23.56 -18.91 -1.79
N LYS A 10 -22.27 -18.98 -2.17
CA LYS A 10 -21.55 -17.76 -2.52
C LYS A 10 -22.43 -17.08 -3.57
N PRO A 11 -22.82 -15.81 -3.38
CA PRO A 11 -23.74 -15.21 -4.32
C PRO A 11 -23.00 -15.18 -5.67
N PRO A 12 -23.67 -15.55 -6.79
CA PRO A 12 -23.02 -15.76 -8.07
C PRO A 12 -22.23 -14.50 -8.46
N LEU A 13 -21.13 -14.61 -9.23
CA LEU A 13 -20.28 -13.46 -9.63
C LEU A 13 -21.10 -12.25 -10.13
N SER A 14 -22.28 -12.50 -10.70
CA SER A 14 -23.29 -11.52 -11.14
C SER A 14 -23.92 -10.64 -10.03
N THR A 15 -23.71 -10.96 -8.75
CA THR A 15 -24.22 -10.22 -7.58
C THR A 15 -23.15 -9.38 -6.89
N TRP A 16 -21.91 -9.46 -7.35
CA TRP A 16 -20.82 -8.71 -6.77
C TRP A 16 -20.98 -7.26 -7.23
N GLY A 17 -21.34 -6.38 -6.29
CA GLY A 17 -21.63 -4.97 -6.57
C GLY A 17 -20.48 -4.21 -7.27
N PRO A 18 -20.74 -2.97 -7.71
CA PRO A 18 -19.93 -2.25 -8.70
C PRO A 18 -18.45 -2.06 -8.32
N GLY A 19 -18.12 -1.96 -7.03
CA GLY A 19 -16.74 -1.82 -6.56
C GLY A 19 -15.87 -3.04 -6.90
N VAL A 20 -16.44 -4.25 -6.84
CA VAL A 20 -15.73 -5.48 -7.26
C VAL A 20 -15.45 -5.44 -8.76
N GLY A 21 -16.47 -5.11 -9.57
CA GLY A 21 -16.30 -5.02 -11.01
C GLY A 21 -15.20 -4.04 -11.39
N LEU A 22 -15.26 -2.81 -10.86
CA LEU A 22 -14.20 -1.79 -11.06
C LEU A 22 -12.82 -2.30 -10.66
N GLY A 23 -12.71 -2.96 -9.50
CA GLY A 23 -11.45 -3.50 -9.00
C GLY A 23 -10.86 -4.59 -9.90
N LEU A 24 -11.67 -5.57 -10.30
CA LEU A 24 -11.23 -6.66 -11.18
C LEU A 24 -10.90 -6.17 -12.59
N GLY A 25 -11.70 -5.23 -13.11
CA GLY A 25 -11.41 -4.58 -14.39
C GLY A 25 -10.10 -3.80 -14.33
N GLY A 26 -9.91 -2.97 -13.30
CA GLY A 26 -8.69 -2.22 -13.09
C GLY A 26 -7.46 -3.11 -12.90
N LEU A 27 -7.60 -4.24 -12.19
CA LEU A 27 -6.56 -5.25 -12.06
C LEU A 27 -6.17 -5.82 -13.41
N LEU A 28 -7.15 -6.24 -14.22
CA LEU A 28 -6.89 -6.77 -15.56
C LEU A 28 -6.24 -5.72 -16.47
N GLY A 29 -6.67 -4.46 -16.37
CA GLY A 29 -6.09 -3.35 -17.11
C GLY A 29 -4.63 -3.09 -16.72
N ALA A 30 -4.34 -2.98 -15.42
CA ALA A 30 -2.97 -2.82 -14.94
C ALA A 30 -2.09 -4.00 -15.35
N TRP A 31 -2.60 -5.22 -15.23
CA TRP A 31 -1.87 -6.42 -15.61
C TRP A 31 -1.59 -6.46 -17.12
N GLY A 32 -2.58 -6.09 -17.94
CA GLY A 32 -2.46 -5.99 -19.40
C GLY A 32 -1.39 -5.01 -19.87
N LEU A 33 -1.09 -3.95 -19.12
CA LEU A 33 0.00 -3.01 -19.45
C LEU A 33 1.39 -3.67 -19.39
N PHE A 34 1.57 -4.68 -18.53
CA PHE A 34 2.83 -5.39 -18.37
C PHE A 34 2.84 -6.74 -19.09
N HIS A 35 1.66 -7.34 -19.28
CA HIS A 35 1.45 -8.64 -19.90
C HIS A 35 0.22 -8.58 -20.83
N PRO A 36 0.37 -8.09 -22.08
CA PRO A 36 -0.76 -7.83 -22.97
C PRO A 36 -1.66 -9.04 -23.25
N TRP A 37 -1.11 -10.24 -23.23
CA TRP A 37 -1.85 -11.49 -23.44
C TRP A 37 -2.93 -11.75 -22.39
N VAL A 38 -2.83 -11.16 -21.18
CA VAL A 38 -3.84 -11.31 -20.12
C VAL A 38 -5.16 -10.67 -20.55
N LEU A 39 -5.14 -9.67 -21.44
CA LEU A 39 -6.35 -9.02 -21.96
C LEU A 39 -7.27 -9.99 -22.74
N LEU A 40 -6.75 -11.14 -23.19
CA LEU A 40 -7.56 -12.22 -23.78
C LEU A 40 -8.59 -12.80 -22.80
N LEU A 41 -8.42 -12.58 -21.49
CA LEU A 41 -9.38 -12.98 -20.46
C LEU A 41 -10.57 -12.01 -20.35
N ALA A 42 -10.48 -10.79 -20.90
CA ALA A 42 -11.52 -9.78 -20.76
C ALA A 42 -12.90 -10.22 -21.29
N PRO A 43 -13.02 -10.85 -22.48
CA PRO A 43 -14.30 -11.34 -23.00
C PRO A 43 -14.94 -12.43 -22.13
N LEU A 44 -14.13 -13.22 -21.41
CA LEU A 44 -14.62 -14.26 -20.51
C LEU A 44 -15.23 -13.68 -19.22
N LEU A 45 -14.69 -12.55 -18.73
CA LEU A 45 -15.10 -11.92 -17.47
C LEU A 45 -16.22 -10.89 -17.63
N LEU A 46 -16.29 -10.24 -18.80
CA LEU A 46 -17.25 -9.16 -19.09
C LEU A 46 -18.72 -9.55 -18.88
N PRO A 47 -19.20 -10.76 -19.26
CA PRO A 47 -20.60 -11.17 -19.05
C PRO A 47 -21.01 -11.22 -17.56
N PHE A 48 -20.06 -11.48 -16.67
CA PHE A 48 -20.33 -11.66 -15.24
C PHE A 48 -20.28 -10.34 -14.45
N LEU A 49 -19.41 -9.42 -14.85
CA LEU A 49 -19.10 -8.20 -14.08
C LEU A 49 -19.56 -6.88 -14.76
N ARG A 50 -20.11 -6.98 -15.98
CA ARG A 50 -20.84 -5.92 -16.70
C ARG A 50 -20.06 -4.60 -16.82
N LEU A 51 -20.77 -3.47 -16.85
CA LEU A 51 -20.23 -2.12 -17.06
C LEU A 51 -19.14 -1.71 -16.05
N PRO A 52 -19.26 -1.95 -14.73
CA PRO A 52 -18.22 -1.57 -13.78
C PRO A 52 -16.85 -2.20 -14.10
N PHE A 53 -16.84 -3.46 -14.55
CA PHE A 53 -15.62 -4.11 -15.00
C PHE A 53 -15.02 -3.47 -16.25
N ALA A 54 -15.85 -3.19 -17.26
CA ALA A 54 -15.40 -2.51 -18.47
C ALA A 54 -14.78 -1.13 -18.15
N LEU A 55 -15.43 -0.35 -17.27
CA LEU A 55 -14.92 0.96 -16.85
C LEU A 55 -13.59 0.84 -16.12
N GLY A 56 -13.47 -0.11 -15.19
CA GLY A 56 -12.22 -0.37 -14.48
C GLY A 56 -11.07 -0.70 -15.44
N LEU A 57 -11.33 -1.61 -16.38
CA LEU A 57 -10.38 -2.04 -17.40
C LEU A 57 -9.93 -0.87 -18.27
N VAL A 58 -10.89 -0.16 -18.86
CA VAL A 58 -10.62 0.92 -19.81
C VAL A 58 -9.90 2.08 -19.13
N PHE A 59 -10.35 2.54 -17.95
CA PHE A 59 -9.72 3.69 -17.31
C PHE A 59 -8.28 3.41 -16.85
N VAL A 60 -8.01 2.22 -16.32
CA VAL A 60 -6.63 1.88 -15.90
C VAL A 60 -5.72 1.70 -17.12
N LEU A 61 -6.19 1.07 -18.20
CA LEU A 61 -5.45 0.97 -19.45
C LEU A 61 -5.16 2.34 -20.04
N LEU A 62 -6.18 3.18 -20.18
CA LEU A 62 -6.03 4.54 -20.72
C LEU A 62 -5.06 5.36 -19.87
N ARG A 63 -5.16 5.33 -18.53
CA ARG A 63 -4.18 6.03 -17.69
C ARG A 63 -2.76 5.53 -17.93
N GLY A 64 -2.57 4.21 -18.02
CA GLY A 64 -1.25 3.62 -18.26
C GLY A 64 -0.63 3.99 -19.60
N LEU A 65 -1.46 4.06 -20.65
CA LEU A 65 -1.05 4.41 -22.01
C LEU A 65 -0.83 5.91 -22.19
N LEU A 66 -1.66 6.76 -21.59
CA LEU A 66 -1.56 8.22 -21.69
C LEU A 66 -0.44 8.79 -20.81
N PHE A 67 -0.20 8.18 -19.65
CA PHE A 67 0.80 8.64 -18.68
C PHE A 67 1.75 7.50 -18.28
N PRO A 68 2.57 7.00 -19.23
CA PRO A 68 3.56 5.99 -18.92
C PRO A 68 4.66 6.59 -18.02
N VAL A 69 5.29 5.75 -17.20
CA VAL A 69 6.49 6.15 -16.46
C VAL A 69 7.60 6.43 -17.47
N PRO A 70 8.16 7.67 -17.52
CA PRO A 70 9.07 8.06 -18.58
C PRO A 70 10.45 7.41 -18.40
N GLU A 71 11.04 6.94 -19.50
CA GLU A 71 12.41 6.42 -19.49
C GLU A 71 13.42 7.57 -19.58
N PRO A 72 14.37 7.65 -18.65
CA PRO A 72 15.39 8.68 -18.72
C PRO A 72 16.43 8.36 -19.81
N PRO A 73 17.13 9.37 -20.34
CA PRO A 73 18.21 9.20 -21.30
C PRO A 73 19.42 8.53 -20.64
N TYR A 74 19.49 7.20 -20.71
CA TYR A 74 20.60 6.42 -20.14
C TYR A 74 21.95 6.80 -20.76
N GLY A 75 23.03 6.63 -19.99
CA GLY A 75 24.39 7.02 -20.38
C GLY A 75 24.68 8.51 -20.22
N THR A 76 23.65 9.33 -20.00
CA THR A 76 23.83 10.78 -19.77
C THR A 76 24.53 11.00 -18.44
N ARG A 77 25.57 11.85 -18.46
CA ARG A 77 26.20 12.36 -17.24
C ARG A 77 25.41 13.54 -16.70
N LEU A 78 25.15 13.50 -15.40
CA LEU A 78 24.46 14.56 -14.68
C LEU A 78 25.40 15.18 -13.66
N GLU A 79 25.35 16.50 -13.58
CA GLU A 79 25.98 17.29 -12.53
C GLU A 79 25.03 18.41 -12.15
N GLY A 80 24.77 18.58 -10.86
CA GLY A 80 23.86 19.62 -10.40
C GLY A 80 23.49 19.51 -8.95
N VAL A 81 22.64 20.44 -8.51
CA VAL A 81 22.08 20.45 -7.16
C VAL A 81 20.72 19.77 -7.17
N PHE A 82 20.57 18.75 -6.34
CA PHE A 82 19.35 17.96 -6.24
C PHE A 82 18.87 17.90 -4.80
N THR A 83 17.55 17.79 -4.65
CA THR A 83 16.94 17.45 -3.37
C THR A 83 16.68 15.95 -3.35
N LEU A 84 17.40 15.25 -2.48
CA LEU A 84 17.24 13.84 -2.20
C LEU A 84 16.15 13.66 -1.14
N HIS A 85 15.13 12.88 -1.47
CA HIS A 85 14.07 12.50 -0.55
C HIS A 85 13.71 11.03 -0.74
N GLN A 86 13.81 10.24 0.33
CA GLN A 86 13.59 8.80 0.37
C GLN A 86 14.37 8.02 -0.70
N GLY A 87 15.65 8.40 -0.90
CA GLY A 87 16.53 7.78 -1.89
C GLY A 87 16.23 8.16 -3.35
N THR A 88 15.34 9.13 -3.59
CA THR A 88 14.97 9.57 -4.94
C THR A 88 15.21 11.05 -5.20
N ILE A 89 15.52 11.39 -6.45
CA ILE A 89 15.57 12.77 -6.95
C ILE A 89 14.61 12.94 -8.13
N LEU A 90 14.24 14.19 -8.40
CA LEU A 90 13.51 14.58 -9.61
C LEU A 90 14.44 15.34 -10.54
N TRP A 91 14.50 14.92 -11.80
CA TRP A 91 15.27 15.59 -12.85
C TRP A 91 14.49 15.56 -14.16
N GLN A 92 14.16 16.73 -14.71
CA GLN A 92 13.42 16.88 -15.98
C GLN A 92 12.14 16.03 -16.07
N GLY A 93 11.38 15.90 -14.98
CA GLY A 93 10.18 15.06 -14.92
C GLY A 93 10.45 13.57 -14.72
N HIS A 94 11.70 13.13 -14.74
CA HIS A 94 12.09 11.77 -14.37
C HIS A 94 12.32 11.67 -12.86
N ARG A 95 11.69 10.66 -12.25
CA ARG A 95 12.03 10.24 -10.89
C ARG A 95 13.14 9.20 -10.97
N LEU A 96 14.27 9.48 -10.32
CA LEU A 96 15.48 8.67 -10.39
C LEU A 96 15.82 8.12 -9.01
N TRP A 97 16.23 6.85 -8.95
CA TRP A 97 16.78 6.23 -7.75
C TRP A 97 18.25 6.59 -7.61
N VAL A 98 18.67 7.15 -6.48
CA VAL A 98 20.06 7.50 -6.23
C VAL A 98 20.81 6.28 -5.72
N GLN A 99 21.87 5.89 -6.41
CA GLN A 99 22.78 4.83 -6.01
C GLN A 99 24.14 5.42 -5.65
N HIS A 100 24.47 5.38 -4.37
CA HIS A 100 25.72 5.86 -3.79
C HIS A 100 26.09 4.96 -2.60
N TYR A 101 27.40 4.82 -2.32
CA TYR A 101 27.89 4.13 -1.13
C TYR A 101 28.88 5.03 -0.38
N PRO A 102 28.66 5.30 0.93
CA PRO A 102 27.51 4.90 1.74
C PRO A 102 26.20 5.55 1.27
N GLY A 103 25.05 5.01 1.70
CA GLY A 103 23.75 5.60 1.36
C GLY A 103 23.66 7.06 1.82
N LEU A 104 23.02 7.91 1.02
CA LEU A 104 22.82 9.33 1.35
C LEU A 104 21.49 9.51 2.09
N GLU A 105 21.48 10.36 3.11
CA GLU A 105 20.28 10.75 3.86
C GLU A 105 19.45 11.79 3.09
N ASP A 106 18.25 12.09 3.59
CA ASP A 106 17.40 13.12 3.01
C ASP A 106 18.04 14.52 3.14
N GLY A 107 18.25 15.19 2.02
CA GLY A 107 19.02 16.44 2.00
C GLY A 107 19.13 17.07 0.63
N ARG A 108 19.71 18.27 0.60
CA ARG A 108 20.18 18.92 -0.63
C ARG A 108 21.64 18.59 -0.84
N TYR A 109 21.94 18.10 -2.03
CA TYR A 109 23.29 17.68 -2.41
C TYR A 109 23.67 18.26 -3.77
N ARG A 110 24.95 18.56 -3.95
CA ARG A 110 25.55 18.65 -5.28
C ARG A 110 26.01 17.24 -5.65
N LEU A 111 25.41 16.68 -6.69
CA LEU A 111 25.66 15.31 -7.14
C LEU A 111 26.23 15.33 -8.55
N ARG A 112 27.21 14.44 -8.79
CA ARG A 112 27.78 14.17 -10.11
C ARG A 112 27.83 12.68 -10.37
N GLY A 113 27.49 12.26 -11.58
CA GLY A 113 27.53 10.86 -11.99
C GLY A 113 26.83 10.60 -13.31
N TYR A 114 26.25 9.41 -13.48
CA TYR A 114 25.59 9.02 -14.74
C TYR A 114 24.28 8.25 -14.53
N LEU A 115 23.42 8.33 -15.55
CA LEU A 115 22.15 7.60 -15.60
C LEU A 115 22.35 6.19 -16.16
N ALA A 116 21.80 5.20 -15.48
CA ALA A 116 21.81 3.81 -15.94
C ALA A 116 20.42 3.18 -15.83
N PRO A 117 20.13 2.16 -16.65
CA PRO A 117 18.94 1.36 -16.49
C PRO A 117 19.02 0.54 -15.19
N PRO A 118 17.90 0.38 -14.47
CA PRO A 118 17.78 -0.56 -13.36
C PRO A 118 18.18 -1.98 -13.76
N GLN A 119 18.82 -2.69 -12.84
CA GLN A 119 19.25 -4.06 -13.10
C GLN A 119 18.07 -5.04 -12.93
N GLY A 120 17.91 -5.96 -13.88
CA GLY A 120 16.97 -7.06 -13.74
C GLY A 120 17.51 -8.17 -12.82
N LYS A 121 16.78 -9.28 -12.75
CA LYS A 121 17.24 -10.50 -12.06
C LYS A 121 18.54 -11.00 -12.68
N ARG A 122 19.59 -11.13 -11.85
CA ARG A 122 20.86 -11.76 -12.26
C ARG A 122 20.83 -13.28 -12.13
N ASN A 123 20.11 -13.78 -11.13
CA ASN A 123 19.94 -15.21 -10.86
C ASN A 123 18.44 -15.54 -10.71
N PRO A 124 18.00 -16.77 -11.03
CA PRO A 124 16.66 -17.25 -10.69
C PRO A 124 16.39 -17.06 -9.19
N GLY A 125 15.23 -16.51 -8.83
CA GLY A 125 14.86 -16.19 -7.44
C GLY A 125 15.59 -14.97 -6.83
N GLY A 126 16.52 -14.35 -7.55
CA GLY A 126 17.24 -13.16 -7.09
C GLY A 126 16.39 -11.89 -7.07
N PHE A 127 16.91 -10.86 -6.39
CA PHE A 127 16.27 -9.55 -6.33
C PHE A 127 16.18 -8.91 -7.73
N ASP A 128 14.98 -8.43 -8.06
CA ASP A 128 14.68 -7.74 -9.32
C ASP A 128 14.55 -6.23 -9.06
N GLN A 129 15.66 -5.51 -9.14
CA GLN A 129 15.68 -4.07 -8.91
C GLN A 129 14.81 -3.33 -9.92
N ARG A 130 14.80 -3.78 -11.18
CA ARG A 130 13.96 -3.20 -12.25
C ARG A 130 12.48 -3.28 -11.90
N THR A 131 11.98 -4.45 -11.54
CA THR A 131 10.56 -4.62 -11.16
C THR A 131 10.23 -3.84 -9.87
N TRP A 132 11.12 -3.86 -8.89
CA TRP A 132 10.94 -3.13 -7.63
C TRP A 132 10.89 -1.61 -7.84
N LEU A 133 11.82 -1.03 -8.61
CA LEU A 133 11.81 0.41 -8.94
C LEU A 133 10.61 0.78 -9.80
N LEU A 134 10.26 -0.05 -10.78
CA LEU A 134 9.09 0.20 -11.61
C LEU A 134 7.82 0.25 -10.76
N SER A 135 7.68 -0.62 -9.75
CA SER A 135 6.54 -0.58 -8.81
C SER A 135 6.41 0.73 -8.02
N ARG A 136 7.49 1.50 -7.95
CA ARG A 136 7.57 2.83 -7.31
C ARG A 136 7.44 3.99 -8.31
N GLY A 137 7.18 3.70 -9.59
CA GLY A 137 7.15 4.67 -10.68
C GLY A 137 8.52 5.18 -11.09
N ILE A 138 9.57 4.36 -10.93
CA ILE A 138 10.97 4.73 -11.20
C ILE A 138 11.51 3.81 -12.30
N ARG A 139 12.06 4.41 -13.37
CA ARG A 139 12.69 3.67 -14.48
C ARG A 139 14.19 3.92 -14.62
N GLY A 140 14.77 4.84 -13.83
CA GLY A 140 16.20 5.16 -13.92
C GLY A 140 16.91 5.08 -12.58
N VAL A 141 18.18 4.72 -12.65
CA VAL A 141 19.13 4.80 -11.54
C VAL A 141 20.14 5.90 -11.86
N PHE A 142 20.38 6.80 -10.91
CA PHE A 142 21.45 7.77 -10.94
C PHE A 142 22.62 7.23 -10.11
N HIS A 143 23.66 6.75 -10.79
CA HIS A 143 24.90 6.32 -10.15
C HIS A 143 25.72 7.56 -9.82
N VAL A 144 25.85 7.85 -8.53
CA VAL A 144 26.58 9.01 -8.04
C VAL A 144 28.04 8.63 -7.83
N GLU A 145 28.93 9.38 -8.47
CA GLU A 145 30.38 9.26 -8.34
C GLU A 145 30.93 10.26 -7.32
N GLN A 146 30.29 11.43 -7.21
CA GLN A 146 30.65 12.48 -6.24
C GLN A 146 29.38 13.06 -5.62
N ALA A 147 29.37 13.17 -4.30
CA ALA A 147 28.29 13.75 -3.52
C ALA A 147 28.83 14.76 -2.51
N GLU A 148 28.34 15.99 -2.56
CA GLU A 148 28.66 17.05 -1.60
C GLU A 148 27.36 17.49 -0.92
N ALA A 149 27.29 17.34 0.40
CA ALA A 149 26.14 17.75 1.20
C ALA A 149 26.08 19.28 1.30
N LEU A 150 24.92 19.86 0.98
CA LEU A 150 24.71 21.31 1.05
C LEU A 150 23.85 21.70 2.26
N ALA A 151 22.76 20.96 2.50
CA ALA A 151 21.87 21.21 3.63
C ALA A 151 21.00 19.97 3.92
N PRO A 152 20.62 19.71 5.19
CA PRO A 152 19.62 18.70 5.51
C PRO A 152 18.24 19.12 4.97
N LEU A 153 17.39 18.14 4.67
CA LEU A 153 16.01 18.42 4.26
C LEU A 153 15.15 18.59 5.52
N PRO A 154 14.42 19.72 5.69
CA PRO A 154 13.52 19.87 6.82
C PRO A 154 12.45 18.81 6.78
N ASP A 155 12.24 18.15 7.91
CA ASP A 155 11.21 17.14 8.05
C ASP A 155 9.97 17.78 8.68
N PRO A 156 8.89 18.03 7.90
CA PRO A 156 7.70 18.69 8.42
C PRO A 156 6.95 17.85 9.47
N ARG A 157 7.31 16.57 9.62
CA ARG A 157 6.76 15.66 10.62
C ARG A 157 7.57 15.65 11.91
N ALA A 158 8.75 16.27 11.94
CA ALA A 158 9.63 16.31 13.12
C ALA A 158 8.91 16.79 14.40
N PRO A 159 8.10 17.87 14.39
CA PRO A 159 7.43 18.32 15.60
C PRO A 159 6.43 17.29 16.17
N TRP A 160 5.83 16.48 15.30
CA TRP A 160 4.90 15.43 15.70
C TRP A 160 5.64 14.20 16.25
N ARG A 161 6.80 13.87 15.66
CA ARG A 161 7.69 12.82 16.17
C ARG A 161 8.20 13.16 17.55
N GLU A 162 8.74 14.36 17.72
CA GLU A 162 9.25 14.85 19.01
C GLU A 162 8.17 14.81 20.09
N ARG A 163 6.91 15.15 19.77
CA ARG A 163 5.78 15.02 20.69
C ARG A 163 5.41 13.56 21.00
N LEU A 164 5.52 12.67 20.03
CA LEU A 164 5.23 11.25 20.19
C LEU A 164 6.25 10.56 21.11
N THR A 165 7.52 10.98 21.02
CA THR A 165 8.64 10.39 21.77
C THR A 165 8.99 11.17 23.03
N ALA A 166 8.30 12.29 23.31
CA ALA A 166 8.51 13.10 24.49
C ALA A 166 8.38 12.27 25.79
N GLY A 167 9.45 12.25 26.59
CA GLY A 167 9.49 11.52 27.86
C GLY A 167 9.83 10.03 27.74
N LEU A 168 10.09 9.52 26.54
CA LEU A 168 10.54 8.14 26.31
C LEU A 168 12.07 8.07 26.25
N SER A 169 12.65 6.90 26.56
CA SER A 169 14.07 6.67 26.26
C SER A 169 14.27 6.58 24.73
N PRO A 170 15.48 6.89 24.21
CA PRO A 170 15.73 6.86 22.76
C PRO A 170 15.30 5.55 22.10
N GLN A 171 15.67 4.40 22.68
CA GLN A 171 15.34 3.09 22.10
C GLN A 171 13.82 2.82 22.06
N VAL A 172 13.10 3.27 23.09
CA VAL A 172 11.63 3.13 23.13
C VAL A 172 10.99 4.10 22.15
N GLY A 173 11.50 5.32 22.04
CA GLY A 173 11.06 6.33 21.09
C GLY A 173 11.15 5.84 19.65
N GLU A 174 12.29 5.30 19.24
CA GLU A 174 12.52 4.75 17.90
C GLU A 174 11.53 3.62 17.57
N VAL A 175 11.30 2.69 18.51
CA VAL A 175 10.32 1.61 18.33
C VAL A 175 8.90 2.16 18.23
N VAL A 176 8.52 3.13 19.06
CA VAL A 176 7.18 3.76 19.02
C VAL A 176 6.97 4.50 17.70
N GLU A 177 7.98 5.22 17.20
CA GLU A 177 7.93 5.84 15.87
C GLU A 177 7.75 4.80 14.77
N GLY A 178 8.47 3.68 14.83
CA GLY A 178 8.28 2.55 13.90
C GLY A 178 6.88 1.95 13.93
N LEU A 179 6.28 1.78 15.11
CA LEU A 179 4.95 1.18 15.24
C LEU A 179 3.81 2.14 14.81
N VAL A 180 3.91 3.42 15.16
CA VAL A 180 2.84 4.40 14.96
C VAL A 180 2.95 5.09 13.61
N LEU A 181 4.18 5.44 13.22
CA LEU A 181 4.50 6.23 12.02
C LEU A 181 5.15 5.40 10.92
N GLY A 182 5.65 4.20 11.21
CA GLY A 182 6.30 3.36 10.20
C GLY A 182 7.68 3.87 9.82
N ASP A 183 8.22 4.78 10.65
CA ASP A 183 9.55 5.33 10.50
C ASP A 183 10.57 4.34 11.03
N LYS A 184 11.55 4.00 10.21
CA LYS A 184 12.56 2.98 10.55
C LYS A 184 13.92 3.59 10.87
N ARG A 185 14.03 4.91 10.87
CA ARG A 185 15.25 5.62 11.28
C ARG A 185 15.56 5.28 12.73
N GLY A 186 16.83 5.00 13.05
CA GLY A 186 17.25 4.65 14.41
C GLY A 186 16.97 3.20 14.81
N LEU A 187 16.32 2.39 13.94
CA LEU A 187 16.04 0.98 14.25
C LEU A 187 17.17 0.03 13.81
N GLU A 188 18.40 0.51 13.61
CA GLU A 188 19.51 -0.33 13.11
C GLU A 188 19.77 -1.53 14.04
N ASP A 189 19.67 -1.33 15.35
CA ASP A 189 19.88 -2.38 16.36
C ASP A 189 18.60 -3.19 16.64
N ALA A 190 17.43 -2.54 16.64
CA ALA A 190 16.16 -3.16 17.00
C ALA A 190 15.54 -3.94 15.82
N TYR A 191 15.64 -3.45 14.59
CA TYR A 191 15.01 -4.05 13.41
C TYR A 191 15.43 -5.51 13.18
N PRO A 192 16.71 -5.90 13.32
CA PRO A 192 17.12 -7.30 13.24
C PRO A 192 16.43 -8.20 14.28
N LEU A 193 16.13 -7.69 15.49
CA LEU A 193 15.43 -8.44 16.52
C LEU A 193 13.97 -8.69 16.13
N PHE A 194 13.28 -7.66 15.63
CA PHE A 194 11.92 -7.81 15.10
C PHE A 194 11.88 -8.76 13.90
N GLN A 195 12.88 -8.73 13.02
CA GLN A 195 12.98 -9.66 11.90
C GLN A 195 13.16 -11.10 12.38
N LYS A 196 14.08 -11.35 13.32
CA LYS A 196 14.30 -12.68 13.91
C LYS A 196 13.07 -13.21 14.64
N ALA A 197 12.31 -12.33 15.30
CA ALA A 197 11.06 -12.70 15.98
C ALA A 197 9.86 -12.87 15.01
N GLY A 198 10.02 -12.61 13.71
CA GLY A 198 8.92 -12.61 12.74
C GLY A 198 7.95 -11.43 12.90
N LEU A 199 8.30 -10.43 13.71
CA LEU A 199 7.49 -9.28 14.08
C LEU A 199 7.82 -8.01 13.27
N ALA A 200 8.69 -8.09 12.26
CA ALA A 200 9.04 -6.94 11.41
C ALA A 200 7.83 -6.30 10.69
N HIS A 201 6.73 -7.03 10.55
CA HIS A 201 5.48 -6.51 10.01
C HIS A 201 4.75 -5.54 10.96
N LEU A 202 5.02 -5.60 12.27
CA LEU A 202 4.47 -4.64 13.25
C LEU A 202 5.08 -3.25 13.07
N LEU A 203 6.36 -3.19 12.67
CA LEU A 203 7.07 -1.95 12.33
C LEU A 203 6.64 -1.35 10.97
N ALA A 204 5.67 -1.98 10.29
CA ALA A 204 5.05 -1.43 9.11
C ALA A 204 3.64 -0.95 9.48
N VAL A 205 3.40 0.36 9.38
CA VAL A 205 2.06 0.91 9.58
C VAL A 205 1.06 0.22 8.66
N SER A 206 0.04 -0.36 9.29
CA SER A 206 -0.90 -1.27 8.67
C SER A 206 -2.33 -0.76 8.77
N GLY A 207 -3.28 -1.54 8.25
CA GLY A 207 -4.71 -1.25 8.40
C GLY A 207 -5.21 -1.29 9.84
N GLN A 208 -4.46 -1.88 10.77
CA GLN A 208 -4.81 -1.90 12.18
C GLN A 208 -4.76 -0.48 12.78
N ASN A 209 -3.74 0.32 12.45
CA ASN A 209 -3.64 1.69 12.92
C ASN A 209 -4.80 2.56 12.40
N VAL A 210 -5.18 2.37 11.14
CA VAL A 210 -6.39 2.99 10.56
C VAL A 210 -7.65 2.55 11.29
N GLY A 211 -7.76 1.25 11.60
CA GLY A 211 -8.87 0.69 12.37
C GLY A 211 -8.96 1.31 13.75
N TYR A 212 -7.85 1.43 14.48
CA TYR A 212 -7.81 2.10 15.78
C TYR A 212 -8.20 3.56 15.70
N LEU A 213 -7.67 4.32 14.74
CA LEU A 213 -8.05 5.70 14.53
C LEU A 213 -9.56 5.83 14.28
N ALA A 214 -10.09 5.05 13.35
CA ALA A 214 -11.51 5.07 13.01
C ALA A 214 -12.40 4.63 14.20
N ALA A 215 -12.01 3.58 14.93
CA ALA A 215 -12.75 3.07 16.08
C ALA A 215 -12.78 4.07 17.24
N THR A 216 -11.64 4.65 17.60
CA THR A 216 -11.55 5.64 18.68
C THR A 216 -12.40 6.86 18.37
N LEU A 217 -12.35 7.37 17.13
CA LEU A 217 -13.18 8.49 16.71
C LEU A 217 -14.67 8.12 16.66
N ALA A 218 -14.99 6.87 16.31
CA ALA A 218 -16.37 6.39 16.36
C ALA A 218 -16.94 6.33 17.78
N LEU A 219 -16.13 6.36 18.85
CA LEU A 219 -16.62 6.41 20.23
C LEU A 219 -16.96 7.83 20.71
N LEU A 220 -16.59 8.87 19.97
CA LEU A 220 -16.88 10.24 20.35
C LEU A 220 -18.40 10.54 20.32
N PRO A 221 -18.93 11.30 21.30
CA PRO A 221 -20.35 11.63 21.39
C PRO A 221 -20.78 12.74 20.41
N LEU A 222 -20.38 12.64 19.13
CA LEU A 222 -20.64 13.63 18.08
C LEU A 222 -21.74 13.19 17.08
N GLY A 223 -22.49 12.13 17.40
CA GLY A 223 -23.49 11.56 16.49
C GLY A 223 -22.87 11.16 15.15
N ARG A 224 -23.51 11.51 14.03
CA ARG A 224 -22.98 11.20 12.67
C ARG A 224 -21.71 11.99 12.32
N TRP A 225 -21.47 13.15 12.93
CA TRP A 225 -20.33 14.01 12.60
C TRP A 225 -18.98 13.39 12.98
N ARG A 226 -18.97 12.41 13.88
CA ARG A 226 -17.76 11.62 14.20
C ARG A 226 -17.18 10.93 12.97
N TYR A 227 -18.03 10.48 12.05
CA TYR A 227 -17.60 9.81 10.82
C TYR A 227 -16.95 10.79 9.86
N LEU A 228 -17.49 12.01 9.75
CA LEU A 228 -16.87 13.07 8.96
C LEU A 228 -15.53 13.49 9.55
N LEU A 229 -15.44 13.65 10.89
CA LEU A 229 -14.19 13.94 11.56
C LEU A 229 -13.13 12.86 11.28
N ALA A 230 -13.50 11.58 11.40
CA ALA A 230 -12.60 10.47 11.06
C ALA A 230 -12.18 10.49 9.59
N LEU A 231 -13.11 10.78 8.68
CA LEU A 231 -12.81 10.90 7.26
C LEU A 231 -11.81 12.02 6.97
N LEU A 232 -11.89 13.15 7.68
CA LEU A 232 -10.97 14.28 7.56
C LEU A 232 -9.60 14.01 8.21
N LEU A 233 -9.54 13.19 9.26
CA LEU A 233 -8.29 12.84 9.95
C LEU A 233 -7.49 11.73 9.24
N LEU A 234 -8.13 10.89 8.42
CA LEU A 234 -7.44 9.85 7.65
C LEU A 234 -6.33 10.38 6.73
N PRO A 235 -6.56 11.44 5.90
CA PRO A 235 -5.50 12.06 5.12
C PRO A 235 -4.36 12.63 5.97
N ALA A 236 -4.67 13.19 7.14
CA ALA A 236 -3.65 13.70 8.06
C ALA A 236 -2.77 12.56 8.60
N TYR A 237 -3.38 11.42 8.97
CA TYR A 237 -2.63 10.24 9.40
C TYR A 237 -1.79 9.63 8.27
N LEU A 238 -2.33 9.55 7.05
CA LEU A 238 -1.59 9.13 5.85
C LEU A 238 -0.37 10.02 5.59
N TRP A 239 -0.55 11.33 5.74
CA TRP A 239 0.55 12.29 5.59
C TRP A 239 1.59 12.13 6.69
N LEU A 240 1.18 11.83 7.93
CA LEU A 240 2.09 11.70 9.06
C LEU A 240 2.90 10.39 9.04
N ALA A 241 2.23 9.25 8.83
CA ALA A 241 2.88 7.94 8.74
C ALA A 241 3.62 7.75 7.40
N GLY A 242 3.21 8.47 6.36
CA GLY A 242 3.74 8.28 5.02
C GLY A 242 3.01 7.16 4.26
N PRO A 243 2.74 7.35 2.96
CA PRO A 243 1.88 6.46 2.20
C PRO A 243 2.57 5.12 1.91
N SER A 244 2.18 4.06 2.62
CA SER A 244 2.47 2.67 2.25
C SER A 244 1.27 2.05 1.50
N PRO A 245 1.47 1.05 0.63
CA PRO A 245 0.36 0.39 -0.07
C PRO A 245 -0.72 -0.15 0.89
N SER A 246 -0.30 -0.71 2.03
CA SER A 246 -1.19 -1.25 3.05
C SER A 246 -2.00 -0.18 3.77
N LEU A 247 -1.36 0.94 4.10
CA LEU A 247 -2.00 2.08 4.74
C LEU A 247 -2.97 2.79 3.79
N LEU A 248 -2.58 3.00 2.53
CA LEU A 248 -3.45 3.56 1.49
C LEU A 248 -4.69 2.70 1.28
N ARG A 249 -4.53 1.37 1.15
CA ARG A 249 -5.66 0.45 0.96
C ARG A 249 -6.61 0.54 2.16
N ALA A 250 -6.07 0.46 3.37
CA ALA A 250 -6.89 0.54 4.58
C ALA A 250 -7.61 1.89 4.71
N SER A 251 -6.94 3.00 4.39
CA SER A 251 -7.52 4.34 4.45
C SER A 251 -8.64 4.52 3.41
N LEU A 252 -8.49 3.98 2.20
CA LEU A 252 -9.54 3.99 1.19
C LEU A 252 -10.75 3.16 1.62
N MET A 253 -10.53 1.96 2.15
CA MET A 253 -11.60 1.10 2.64
C MET A 253 -12.34 1.72 3.84
N ALA A 254 -11.59 2.25 4.81
CA ALA A 254 -12.15 2.94 5.97
C ALA A 254 -12.89 4.21 5.55
N GLY A 255 -12.31 5.02 4.67
CA GLY A 255 -12.92 6.24 4.15
C GLY A 255 -14.26 5.97 3.47
N LEU A 256 -14.35 4.91 2.64
CA LEU A 256 -15.60 4.52 2.01
C LEU A 256 -16.67 4.14 3.05
N SER A 257 -16.30 3.33 4.05
CA SER A 257 -17.22 2.93 5.12
C SER A 257 -17.66 4.10 5.99
N LEU A 258 -16.74 5.01 6.34
CA LEU A 258 -17.03 6.21 7.12
C LEU A 258 -17.96 7.16 6.35
N LEU A 259 -17.74 7.33 5.04
CA LEU A 259 -18.61 8.13 4.18
C LEU A 259 -20.03 7.53 4.12
N GLY A 260 -20.15 6.22 3.93
CA GLY A 260 -21.45 5.55 3.94
C GLY A 260 -22.20 5.70 5.27
N LEU A 261 -21.48 5.58 6.39
CA LEU A 261 -22.04 5.80 7.73
C LEU A 261 -22.46 7.26 7.95
N PHE A 262 -21.68 8.23 7.47
CA PHE A 262 -22.02 9.66 7.55
C PHE A 262 -23.29 9.99 6.76
N LEU A 263 -23.43 9.41 5.56
CA LEU A 263 -24.58 9.61 4.66
C LEU A 263 -25.82 8.80 5.07
N GLY A 264 -25.73 7.94 6.08
CA GLY A 264 -26.84 7.07 6.51
C GLY A 264 -27.09 5.85 5.61
N LEU A 265 -26.15 5.53 4.72
CA LEU A 265 -26.21 4.37 3.82
C LEU A 265 -25.67 3.08 4.47
N GLY A 266 -25.02 3.20 5.63
CA GLY A 266 -24.35 2.10 6.32
C GLY A 266 -22.89 1.92 5.87
N ALA A 267 -22.17 1.00 6.54
CA ALA A 267 -20.78 0.69 6.20
C ALA A 267 -20.69 -0.10 4.88
N ALA A 268 -19.63 0.13 4.11
CA ALA A 268 -19.41 -0.59 2.87
C ALA A 268 -19.04 -2.05 3.13
N GLY A 269 -19.58 -2.97 2.31
CA GLY A 269 -19.18 -4.37 2.36
C GLY A 269 -17.70 -4.55 2.00
N VAL A 270 -17.02 -5.50 2.66
CA VAL A 270 -15.57 -5.70 2.56
C VAL A 270 -15.10 -5.85 1.10
N PHE A 271 -15.80 -6.65 0.29
CA PHE A 271 -15.45 -6.84 -1.13
C PHE A 271 -15.66 -5.56 -1.98
N GLN A 272 -16.68 -4.76 -1.68
CA GLN A 272 -16.92 -3.48 -2.36
C GLN A 272 -15.82 -2.48 -2.05
N ALA A 273 -15.47 -2.35 -0.77
CA ALA A 273 -14.41 -1.47 -0.32
C ALA A 273 -13.04 -1.91 -0.87
N LEU A 274 -12.75 -3.22 -0.84
CA LEU A 274 -11.50 -3.77 -1.36
C LEU A 274 -11.37 -3.55 -2.88
N GLY A 275 -12.44 -3.84 -3.64
CA GLY A 275 -12.47 -3.65 -5.09
C GLY A 275 -12.35 -2.18 -5.50
N LEU A 276 -13.05 -1.28 -4.82
CA LEU A 276 -12.91 0.16 -5.09
C LEU A 276 -11.52 0.68 -4.73
N ALA A 277 -10.97 0.27 -3.58
CA ALA A 277 -9.61 0.62 -3.19
C ALA A 277 -8.58 0.10 -4.21
N LEU A 278 -8.78 -1.11 -4.74
CA LEU A 278 -7.94 -1.71 -5.79
C LEU A 278 -7.98 -0.86 -7.07
N PHE A 279 -9.19 -0.55 -7.54
CA PHE A 279 -9.40 0.30 -8.71
C PHE A 279 -8.73 1.66 -8.56
N LEU A 280 -8.99 2.39 -7.46
CA LEU A 280 -8.46 3.73 -7.25
C LEU A 280 -6.92 3.75 -7.20
N GLN A 281 -6.29 2.77 -6.54
CA GLN A 281 -4.83 2.70 -6.50
C GLN A 281 -4.24 2.40 -7.88
N LEU A 282 -4.82 1.47 -8.64
CA LEU A 282 -4.34 1.12 -9.97
C LEU A 282 -4.64 2.21 -11.01
N LEU A 283 -5.72 2.96 -10.83
CA LEU A 283 -6.00 4.14 -11.64
C LEU A 283 -4.93 5.22 -11.43
N LEU A 284 -4.49 5.43 -10.19
CA LEU A 284 -3.44 6.39 -9.89
C LEU A 284 -2.05 5.90 -10.31
N ARG A 285 -1.73 4.62 -10.07
CA ARG A 285 -0.43 3.97 -10.34
C ARG A 285 -0.63 2.48 -10.69
N PRO A 286 -0.84 2.12 -11.97
CA PRO A 286 -0.92 0.75 -12.44
C PRO A 286 0.32 -0.07 -12.08
N GLU A 287 1.50 0.57 -12.09
CA GLU A 287 2.76 -0.04 -11.70
C GLU A 287 2.80 -0.54 -10.24
N ALA A 288 1.93 -0.04 -9.36
CA ALA A 288 1.81 -0.53 -7.99
C ALA A 288 1.50 -2.04 -7.93
N LEU A 289 0.87 -2.60 -8.98
CA LEU A 289 0.61 -4.03 -9.12
C LEU A 289 1.88 -4.89 -9.02
N LEU A 290 3.03 -4.36 -9.45
CA LEU A 290 4.32 -5.06 -9.41
C LEU A 290 4.96 -5.07 -8.01
N GLY A 291 4.44 -4.28 -7.08
CA GLY A 291 4.99 -4.15 -5.75
C GLY A 291 4.54 -5.26 -4.81
N LEU A 292 5.48 -5.97 -4.19
CA LEU A 292 5.17 -7.03 -3.22
C LEU A 292 4.29 -6.51 -2.05
N GLY A 293 4.59 -5.31 -1.54
CA GLY A 293 3.79 -4.71 -0.46
C GLY A 293 2.34 -4.46 -0.85
N PHE A 294 2.06 -4.18 -2.13
CA PHE A 294 0.70 -4.05 -2.65
C PHE A 294 0.04 -5.43 -2.77
N GLN A 295 0.70 -6.38 -3.44
CA GLN A 295 0.17 -7.74 -3.65
C GLN A 295 -0.18 -8.42 -2.32
N LEU A 296 0.78 -8.49 -1.40
CA LEU A 296 0.62 -9.09 -0.08
C LEU A 296 -0.52 -8.44 0.71
N SER A 297 -0.65 -7.11 0.59
CA SER A 297 -1.69 -6.34 1.26
C SER A 297 -3.08 -6.71 0.76
N TYR A 298 -3.34 -6.66 -0.54
CA TYR A 298 -4.66 -6.98 -1.08
C TYR A 298 -5.01 -8.46 -0.93
N LEU A 299 -4.05 -9.36 -1.16
CA LEU A 299 -4.24 -10.80 -1.01
C LEU A 299 -4.55 -11.21 0.44
N ALA A 300 -3.86 -10.63 1.43
CA ALA A 300 -4.14 -10.93 2.84
C ALA A 300 -5.58 -10.56 3.22
N VAL A 301 -6.06 -9.39 2.82
CA VAL A 301 -7.44 -8.96 3.11
C VAL A 301 -8.47 -9.78 2.34
N LEU A 302 -8.17 -10.17 1.09
CA LEU A 302 -9.02 -11.06 0.31
C LEU A 302 -9.15 -12.43 1.01
N GLY A 303 -8.04 -13.01 1.46
CA GLY A 303 -8.02 -14.27 2.20
C GLY A 303 -8.83 -14.19 3.50
N LEU A 304 -8.61 -13.14 4.30
CA LEU A 304 -9.41 -12.86 5.50
C LEU A 304 -10.91 -12.76 5.20
N ALA A 305 -11.28 -12.01 4.16
CA ALA A 305 -12.67 -11.79 3.78
C ALA A 305 -13.37 -13.05 3.26
N LEU A 306 -12.61 -13.99 2.67
CA LEU A 306 -13.15 -15.25 2.15
C LEU A 306 -13.22 -16.34 3.22
N VAL A 307 -12.21 -16.43 4.09
CA VAL A 307 -12.04 -17.56 5.00
C VAL A 307 -12.73 -17.32 6.35
N LEU A 308 -12.53 -16.15 6.97
CA LEU A 308 -13.04 -15.92 8.33
C LEU A 308 -14.57 -16.07 8.45
N PRO A 309 -15.40 -15.53 7.54
CA PRO A 309 -16.85 -15.70 7.63
C PRO A 309 -17.31 -17.15 7.44
N ALA A 310 -16.49 -18.01 6.85
CA ALA A 310 -16.80 -19.42 6.63
C ALA A 310 -16.51 -20.29 7.87
N LEU A 311 -15.78 -19.77 8.85
CA LEU A 311 -15.38 -20.50 10.05
C LEU A 311 -16.39 -20.27 11.18
N ALA A 312 -16.96 -21.36 11.70
CA ALA A 312 -17.78 -21.34 12.91
C ALA A 312 -16.85 -21.30 14.15
N LEU A 313 -16.42 -20.10 14.53
CA LEU A 313 -15.58 -19.91 15.71
C LEU A 313 -16.43 -19.93 17.00
N PRO A 314 -16.01 -20.64 18.05
CA PRO A 314 -16.71 -20.63 19.33
C PRO A 314 -16.67 -19.23 19.97
N SER A 315 -17.57 -18.93 20.90
CA SER A 315 -17.54 -17.67 21.65
C SER A 315 -16.54 -17.70 22.83
N GLY A 316 -16.22 -16.54 23.40
CA GLY A 316 -15.33 -16.42 24.57
C GLY A 316 -13.85 -16.55 24.22
N ALA A 317 -13.00 -16.77 25.24
CA ALA A 317 -11.54 -16.74 25.09
C ALA A 317 -11.00 -17.74 24.05
N ARG A 318 -11.60 -18.94 23.95
CA ARG A 318 -11.26 -19.94 22.92
C ARG A 318 -11.55 -19.43 21.51
N GLY A 319 -12.64 -18.68 21.34
CA GLY A 319 -12.99 -18.00 20.11
C GLY A 319 -11.95 -16.98 19.67
N TRP A 320 -11.49 -16.15 20.61
CA TRP A 320 -10.46 -15.15 20.35
C TRP A 320 -9.14 -15.78 19.93
N LEU A 321 -8.70 -16.83 20.63
CA LEU A 321 -7.46 -17.54 20.28
C LEU A 321 -7.56 -18.22 18.90
N LEU A 322 -8.63 -18.99 18.67
CA LEU A 322 -8.84 -19.67 17.38
C LEU A 322 -9.05 -18.65 16.25
N GLY A 323 -9.72 -17.53 16.52
CA GLY A 323 -9.90 -16.43 15.57
C GLY A 323 -8.58 -15.78 15.17
N GLY A 324 -7.66 -15.58 16.13
CA GLY A 324 -6.32 -15.08 15.84
C GLY A 324 -5.52 -16.03 14.95
N LEU A 325 -5.55 -17.33 15.25
CA LEU A 325 -4.89 -18.36 14.42
C LEU A 325 -5.53 -18.44 13.02
N ALA A 326 -6.85 -18.46 12.96
CA ALA A 326 -7.60 -18.50 11.70
C ALA A 326 -7.32 -17.27 10.83
N ALA A 327 -7.22 -16.08 11.43
CA ALA A 327 -6.88 -14.86 10.72
C ALA A 327 -5.47 -14.93 10.10
N SER A 328 -4.48 -15.42 10.87
CA SER A 328 -3.12 -15.62 10.37
C SER A 328 -3.06 -16.60 9.20
N LEU A 329 -3.74 -17.74 9.31
CA LEU A 329 -3.81 -18.75 8.23
C LEU A 329 -4.55 -18.20 7.00
N ALA A 330 -5.69 -17.54 7.22
CA ALA A 330 -6.49 -16.93 6.15
C ALA A 330 -5.71 -15.87 5.37
N ALA A 331 -4.89 -15.06 6.05
CA ALA A 331 -4.06 -14.05 5.40
C ALA A 331 -2.93 -14.65 4.55
N GLN A 332 -2.45 -15.84 4.91
CA GLN A 332 -1.35 -16.53 4.22
C GLN A 332 -1.83 -17.42 3.06
N LEU A 333 -3.05 -17.93 3.12
CA LEU A 333 -3.57 -18.90 2.14
C LEU A 333 -3.49 -18.41 0.67
N PRO A 334 -3.78 -17.14 0.34
CA PRO A 334 -3.64 -16.65 -1.03
C PRO A 334 -2.19 -16.35 -1.46
N LEU A 335 -1.22 -16.51 -0.56
CA LEU A 335 0.20 -16.20 -0.77
C LEU A 335 1.04 -17.45 -1.08
N ILE A 336 0.47 -18.64 -0.90
CA ILE A 336 1.06 -19.96 -1.15
C ILE A 336 0.56 -20.44 -2.52
#